data_AF-A0A3L8SNI1-F1
#
_entry.id   AF-A0A3L8SNI1-F1
#
_cell.length_a   1.000
_cell.length_b   1.000
_cell.length_c   1.000
_cell.angle_alpha   90.00
_cell.angle_beta   90.00
_cell.angle_gamma   90.00
#
_symmetry.space_group_name_H-M   'P 1'
#
loop_
_entity.id
_entity.type
_entity.pdbx_description
1 polymer ?
#
loop_
_entity_poly.entity_id
_entity_poly.type
_entity_poly.pdbx_seq_one_letter_code
_entity_poly.pdbx_strand_id
1 'polypeptide(L)'
;MLQWKALTVDFHQWQARNPELISTNPDVLLELGKKELQKVKNDLEMVLLTVQSKNKQLEEDLKREQQWYEEQKQMLETLNKMEEEVNTQAEHPSTKSMKFRELNELKNKVLKLKTFKKELVTALGEFLDEHFPLPERRENIKKQNSSAEPVAELITLQEILEMLINTLMATPHEPYITINESFWPPYIELLLRYGMALRHPEDPMRMRLQAFHK
;
A
#
# COMPACT_ATOMS: atom_id res chain seq x y z
N MET A 1 27.73 -35.61 -17.28
CA MET A 1 28.90 -36.52 -17.45
C MET A 1 30.02 -35.94 -18.32
N LEU A 2 29.73 -35.22 -19.42
CA LEU A 2 30.76 -34.71 -20.34
C LEU A 2 31.66 -33.59 -19.75
N GLN A 3 31.11 -32.66 -18.96
CA GLN A 3 31.90 -31.58 -18.33
C GLN A 3 32.91 -32.09 -17.30
N TRP A 4 32.54 -33.09 -16.49
CA TRP A 4 33.46 -33.71 -15.52
C TRP A 4 34.64 -34.39 -16.22
N LYS A 5 34.38 -35.05 -17.36
CA LYS A 5 35.44 -35.65 -18.19
C LYS A 5 36.36 -34.60 -18.79
N ALA A 6 35.83 -33.47 -19.27
CA ALA A 6 36.64 -32.35 -19.76
C ALA A 6 37.53 -31.76 -18.65
N LEU A 7 36.97 -31.47 -17.48
CA LEU A 7 37.71 -30.97 -16.32
C LEU A 7 38.79 -31.96 -15.85
N THR A 8 38.53 -33.27 -15.93
CA THR A 8 39.49 -34.32 -15.56
C THR A 8 40.64 -34.38 -16.58
N VAL A 9 40.34 -34.23 -17.87
CA VAL A 9 41.35 -34.15 -18.94
C VAL A 9 42.20 -32.89 -18.78
N ASP A 10 41.59 -31.73 -18.54
CA ASP A 10 42.31 -30.48 -18.30
C ASP A 10 43.18 -30.59 -17.05
N PHE A 11 42.65 -31.12 -15.94
CA PHE A 11 43.41 -31.32 -14.71
C PHE A 11 44.63 -32.22 -14.94
N HIS A 12 44.47 -33.35 -15.65
CA HIS A 12 45.59 -34.22 -15.99
C HIS A 12 46.58 -33.55 -16.97
N GLN A 13 46.10 -32.72 -17.89
CA GLN A 13 46.95 -31.94 -18.79
C GLN A 13 47.76 -30.89 -18.02
N TRP A 14 47.17 -30.22 -17.02
CA TRP A 14 47.86 -29.29 -16.14
C TRP A 14 48.84 -30.00 -15.21
N GLN A 15 48.51 -31.19 -14.72
CA GLN A 15 49.39 -32.00 -13.87
C GLN A 15 50.57 -32.61 -14.65
N ALA A 16 50.40 -32.91 -15.93
CA ALA A 16 51.45 -33.39 -16.82
C ALA A 16 52.32 -32.26 -17.40
N ARG A 17 51.86 -31.01 -17.35
CA ARG A 17 52.64 -29.84 -17.78
C ARG A 17 53.68 -29.54 -16.70
N ASN A 18 54.96 -29.60 -17.07
CA ASN A 18 56.03 -29.11 -16.20
C ASN A 18 55.80 -27.62 -15.93
N PRO A 19 55.93 -27.14 -14.68
CA PRO A 19 55.83 -25.72 -14.39
C PRO A 19 56.86 -24.97 -15.24
N GLU A 20 56.45 -23.85 -15.82
CA GLU A 20 57.37 -22.97 -16.55
C GLU A 20 58.46 -22.55 -15.56
N LEU A 21 59.66 -23.09 -15.77
CA LEU A 21 60.79 -22.86 -14.88
C LEU A 21 61.07 -21.36 -14.88
N ILE A 22 61.15 -20.79 -13.67
CA ILE A 22 61.55 -19.39 -13.51
C ILE A 22 62.90 -19.23 -14.21
N SER A 23 63.04 -18.16 -14.99
CA SER A 23 64.28 -17.86 -15.71
C SER A 23 65.47 -17.95 -14.75
N THR A 24 66.49 -18.71 -15.13
CA THR A 24 67.73 -18.84 -14.34
C THR A 24 68.65 -17.63 -14.52
N ASN A 25 68.26 -16.66 -15.36
CA ASN A 25 69.02 -15.45 -15.58
C ASN A 25 68.86 -14.51 -14.36
N PRO A 26 69.96 -14.15 -13.67
CA PRO A 26 69.92 -13.32 -12.47
C PRO A 26 69.33 -11.93 -12.72
N ASP A 27 69.54 -11.34 -13.91
CA ASP A 27 69.02 -10.02 -14.25
C ASP A 27 67.50 -10.04 -14.41
N VAL A 28 66.97 -11.11 -15.02
CA VAL A 28 65.52 -11.31 -15.19
C VAL A 28 64.84 -11.55 -13.85
N LEU A 29 65.47 -12.32 -12.95
CA LEU A 29 64.98 -12.55 -11.59
C LEU A 29 64.96 -11.27 -10.76
N LEU A 30 66.01 -10.44 -10.88
CA LEU A 30 66.10 -9.17 -10.16
C LEU A 30 65.00 -8.19 -10.59
N GLU A 31 64.78 -8.04 -11.90
CA GLU A 31 63.71 -7.17 -12.42
C GLU A 31 62.31 -7.70 -12.09
N LEU A 32 62.10 -9.01 -12.13
CA LEU A 32 60.85 -9.62 -11.67
C LEU A 32 60.61 -9.35 -10.18
N GLY A 33 61.65 -9.52 -9.34
CA GLY A 33 61.58 -9.25 -7.90
C GLY A 33 61.26 -7.78 -7.60
N LYS A 34 61.90 -6.83 -8.30
CA LYS A 34 61.58 -5.39 -8.19
C LYS A 34 60.13 -5.10 -8.58
N LYS A 35 59.65 -5.71 -9.67
CA LYS A 35 58.28 -5.54 -10.16
C LYS A 35 57.25 -6.06 -9.15
N GLU A 36 57.45 -7.27 -8.61
CA GLU A 36 56.57 -7.83 -7.59
C GLU A 36 56.59 -6.99 -6.30
N LEU A 37 57.77 -6.54 -5.86
CA LEU A 37 57.87 -5.66 -4.69
C LEU A 37 57.15 -4.33 -4.90
N GLN A 38 57.28 -3.74 -6.09
CA GLN A 38 56.59 -2.50 -6.43
C GLN A 38 55.06 -2.70 -6.48
N LYS A 39 54.59 -3.85 -7.00
CA LYS A 39 53.17 -4.20 -7.00
C LYS A 39 52.64 -4.34 -5.57
N VAL A 40 53.32 -5.09 -4.72
CA VAL A 40 52.95 -5.26 -3.30
C VAL A 40 52.94 -3.91 -2.58
N LYS A 41 53.93 -3.05 -2.85
CA LYS A 41 53.95 -1.69 -2.29
C LYS A 41 52.71 -0.89 -2.69
N ASN A 42 52.37 -0.87 -3.98
CA ASN A 42 51.20 -0.15 -4.47
C ASN A 42 49.90 -0.70 -3.87
N ASP A 43 49.76 -2.03 -3.80
CA ASP A 43 48.59 -2.68 -3.22
C ASP A 43 48.43 -2.35 -1.73
N LEU A 44 49.54 -2.36 -0.97
CA LEU A 44 49.55 -1.97 0.45
C LEU A 44 49.18 -0.50 0.65
N GLU A 45 49.65 0.39 -0.23
CA GLU A 45 49.32 1.81 -0.18
C GLU A 45 47.83 2.05 -0.44
N MET A 46 47.24 1.35 -1.42
CA MET A 46 45.80 1.39 -1.68
C MET A 46 44.97 0.88 -0.50
N VAL A 47 45.40 -0.22 0.13
CA VAL A 47 44.74 -0.76 1.32
C VAL A 47 44.84 0.23 2.48
N LEU A 48 46.01 0.83 2.69
CA LEU A 48 46.23 1.81 3.75
C LEU A 48 45.31 3.03 3.60
N LEU A 49 45.21 3.59 2.39
CA LEU A 49 44.29 4.71 2.11
C LEU A 49 42.83 4.31 2.36
N THR A 50 42.43 3.11 1.95
CA THR A 50 41.07 2.60 2.17
C THR A 50 40.76 2.42 3.66
N VAL A 51 41.71 1.92 4.44
CA VAL A 51 41.55 1.76 5.89
C VAL A 51 41.47 3.12 6.56
N GLN A 52 42.31 4.08 6.18
CA GLN A 52 42.28 5.43 6.72
C GLN A 52 40.95 6.14 6.42
N SER A 53 40.43 6.03 5.19
CA SER A 53 39.14 6.63 4.85
C SER A 53 37.99 6.00 5.64
N LYS A 54 38.01 4.67 5.80
CA LYS A 54 37.02 3.95 6.63
C LYS A 54 37.08 4.36 8.09
N ASN A 55 38.28 4.49 8.66
CA ASN A 55 38.44 4.94 10.04
C ASN A 55 37.87 6.35 10.23
N LYS A 56 38.15 7.27 9.30
CA LYS A 56 37.59 8.62 9.35
C LYS A 56 36.06 8.60 9.29
N GLN A 57 35.48 7.78 8.41
CA GLN A 57 34.03 7.61 8.33
C GLN A 57 33.45 7.10 9.65
N LEU A 58 34.06 6.08 10.26
CA LEU A 58 33.62 5.53 11.54
C LEU A 58 33.68 6.56 12.68
N GLU A 59 34.69 7.42 12.71
CA GLU A 59 34.76 8.52 13.69
C GLU A 59 33.62 9.53 13.51
N GLU A 60 33.27 9.87 12.27
CA GLU A 60 32.15 10.75 11.97
C GLU A 60 30.81 10.10 12.34
N ASP A 61 30.64 8.81 12.03
CA ASP A 61 29.45 8.04 12.36
C ASP A 61 29.25 7.95 13.88
N LEU A 62 30.32 7.66 14.62
CA LEU A 62 30.32 7.62 16.08
C LEU A 62 29.92 8.95 16.70
N LYS A 63 30.42 10.08 16.17
CA LYS A 63 30.03 11.41 16.64
C LYS A 63 28.53 11.68 16.42
N ARG A 64 28.00 11.29 15.27
CA ARG A 64 26.56 11.44 14.98
C ARG A 64 25.70 10.59 15.90
N GLU A 65 26.11 9.36 16.16
CA GLU A 65 25.38 8.45 17.04
C GLU A 65 25.42 8.92 18.50
N GLN A 66 26.55 9.44 18.96
CA GLN A 66 26.66 10.06 20.29
C GLN A 66 25.72 11.27 20.43
N GLN A 67 25.66 12.13 19.41
CA GLN A 67 24.74 13.27 19.41
C GLN A 67 23.29 12.79 19.45
N TRP A 68 22.94 11.81 18.61
CA TRP A 68 21.60 11.24 18.58
C TRP A 68 21.19 10.63 19.93
N TYR A 69 22.12 9.96 20.62
CA TYR A 69 21.88 9.44 21.96
C TYR A 69 21.57 10.54 22.99
N GLU A 70 22.31 11.65 22.98
CA GLU A 70 22.02 12.78 23.88
C GLU A 70 20.67 13.43 23.56
N GLU A 71 20.31 13.55 22.29
CA GLU A 71 18.98 14.04 21.88
C GLU A 71 17.86 13.11 22.37
N GLN A 72 18.03 11.79 22.27
CA GLN A 72 17.08 10.81 22.80
C GLN A 72 16.95 10.91 24.32
N LYS A 73 18.06 11.10 25.02
CA LYS A 73 18.07 11.29 26.48
C LYS A 73 17.32 12.57 26.88
N GLN A 74 17.57 13.68 26.19
CA GLN A 74 16.84 14.93 26.40
C GLN A 74 15.35 14.76 26.13
N MET A 75 14.97 14.09 25.05
CA MET A 75 13.57 13.79 24.76
C MET A 75 12.92 12.99 25.89
N LEU A 76 13.58 11.94 26.37
CA LEU A 76 13.09 11.14 27.50
C LEU A 76 12.95 11.98 28.77
N GLU A 77 13.92 12.83 29.10
CA GLU A 77 13.84 13.74 30.24
C GLU A 77 12.66 14.71 30.13
N THR A 78 12.42 15.28 28.93
CA THR A 78 11.26 16.16 28.70
C THR A 78 9.93 15.41 28.80
N LEU A 79 9.87 14.16 28.32
CA LEU A 79 8.68 13.32 28.43
C LEU A 79 8.40 12.95 29.89
N ASN A 80 9.42 12.52 30.63
CA ASN A 80 9.30 12.23 32.07
C ASN A 80 8.87 13.48 32.84
N LYS A 81 9.43 14.66 32.53
CA LYS A 81 8.99 15.91 33.14
C LYS A 81 7.53 16.21 32.81
N MET A 82 7.10 16.01 31.57
CA MET A 82 5.69 16.18 31.19
C MET A 82 4.80 15.16 31.89
N GLU A 83 5.25 13.92 32.06
CA GLU A 83 4.52 12.89 32.80
C GLU A 83 4.38 13.27 34.28
N GLU A 84 5.45 13.73 34.92
CA GLU A 84 5.41 14.25 36.29
C GLU A 84 4.53 15.49 36.41
N GLU A 85 4.58 16.41 35.43
CA GLU A 85 3.66 17.57 35.34
C GLU A 85 2.20 17.12 35.17
N VAL A 86 1.94 16.06 34.41
CA VAL A 86 0.61 15.47 34.20
C VAL A 86 0.14 14.70 35.44
N ASN A 87 1.05 14.10 36.21
CA ASN A 87 0.76 13.40 37.47
C ASN A 87 0.54 14.38 38.61
N THR A 88 1.30 15.46 38.69
CA THR A 88 1.07 16.57 39.63
C THR A 88 -0.18 17.38 39.25
N GLN A 89 -0.44 17.62 37.95
CA GLN A 89 -1.74 18.13 37.48
C GLN A 89 -2.88 17.11 37.64
N ALA A 90 -2.61 15.82 37.92
CA ALA A 90 -3.66 14.88 38.30
C ALA A 90 -4.28 15.25 39.67
N GLU A 91 -3.56 16.02 40.50
CA GLU A 91 -4.12 16.64 41.71
C GLU A 91 -5.05 17.83 41.38
N HIS A 92 -4.95 18.41 40.18
CA HIS A 92 -5.87 19.42 39.65
C HIS A 92 -6.73 18.86 38.48
N PRO A 93 -7.88 18.22 38.77
CA PRO A 93 -8.69 17.45 37.81
C PRO A 93 -9.25 18.23 36.61
N SER A 94 -9.12 19.56 36.59
CA SER A 94 -9.70 20.46 35.58
C SER A 94 -9.18 20.20 34.15
N THR A 95 -7.86 20.10 33.95
CA THR A 95 -7.27 20.08 32.60
C THR A 95 -7.39 18.71 31.92
N LYS A 96 -7.21 17.61 32.68
CA LYS A 96 -7.49 16.23 32.19
C LYS A 96 -8.97 16.04 31.88
N SER A 97 -9.86 16.58 32.72
CA SER A 97 -11.30 16.55 32.49
C SER A 97 -11.69 17.28 31.21
N MET A 98 -11.06 18.42 30.90
CA MET A 98 -11.42 19.21 29.72
C MET A 98 -11.08 18.50 28.39
N LYS A 99 -9.87 17.97 28.23
CA LYS A 99 -9.50 17.21 27.01
C LYS A 99 -10.29 15.91 26.87
N PHE A 100 -10.52 15.21 27.98
CA PHE A 100 -11.33 13.99 27.97
C PHE A 100 -12.81 14.30 27.64
N ARG A 101 -13.33 15.45 28.10
CA ARG A 101 -14.67 15.93 27.78
C ARG A 101 -14.80 16.29 26.30
N GLU A 102 -13.84 17.00 25.72
CA GLU A 102 -13.84 17.33 24.29
C GLU A 102 -13.81 16.06 23.41
N LEU A 103 -12.98 15.06 23.77
CA LEU A 103 -12.95 13.76 23.09
C LEU A 103 -14.27 13.00 23.25
N ASN A 104 -14.87 13.02 24.43
CA ASN A 104 -16.14 12.34 24.68
C ASN A 104 -17.31 13.03 23.97
N GLU A 105 -17.31 14.36 23.89
CA GLU A 105 -18.26 15.14 23.11
C GLU A 105 -18.13 14.83 21.61
N LEU A 106 -16.91 14.74 21.09
CA LEU A 106 -16.67 14.33 19.70
C LEU A 106 -17.16 12.90 19.45
N LYS A 107 -16.85 11.96 20.35
CA LYS A 107 -17.32 10.57 20.29
C LYS A 107 -18.85 10.49 20.27
N ASN A 108 -19.52 11.27 21.11
CA ASN A 108 -20.98 11.34 21.15
C ASN A 108 -21.56 11.93 19.86
N LYS A 109 -20.94 12.97 19.29
CA LYS A 109 -21.35 13.54 17.99
C LYS A 109 -21.22 12.50 16.87
N VAL A 110 -20.13 11.74 16.82
CA VAL A 110 -19.92 10.66 15.84
C VAL A 110 -20.97 9.56 16.01
N LEU A 111 -21.28 9.16 17.24
CA LEU A 111 -22.33 8.17 17.51
C LEU A 111 -23.70 8.64 17.04
N LYS A 112 -24.08 9.90 17.35
CA LYS A 112 -25.34 10.50 16.86
C LYS A 112 -25.44 10.50 15.34
N LEU A 113 -24.36 10.88 14.65
CA LEU A 113 -24.31 10.84 13.18
C LEU A 113 -24.45 9.41 12.63
N LYS A 114 -23.85 8.42 13.28
CA LYS A 114 -23.96 7.02 12.87
C LYS A 114 -25.40 6.50 13.03
N THR A 115 -26.06 6.85 14.13
CA THR A 115 -27.48 6.49 14.36
C THR A 115 -28.38 7.16 13.32
N PHE A 116 -28.22 8.47 13.11
CA PHE A 116 -28.98 9.22 12.11
C PHE A 116 -28.81 8.67 10.70
N LYS A 117 -27.57 8.33 10.29
CA LYS A 117 -27.30 7.67 9.00
C LYS A 117 -28.08 6.36 8.88
N LYS A 118 -28.10 5.54 9.93
CA LYS A 118 -28.81 4.26 9.92
C LYS A 118 -30.31 4.46 9.77
N GLU A 119 -30.90 5.37 10.55
CA GLU A 119 -32.32 5.73 10.47
C GLU A 119 -32.70 6.21 9.07
N LEU A 120 -31.87 7.09 8.47
CA LEU A 120 -32.09 7.60 7.12
C LEU A 120 -32.08 6.48 6.07
N VAL A 121 -31.09 5.57 6.13
CA VAL A 121 -30.99 4.45 5.17
C VAL A 121 -32.14 3.47 5.34
N THR A 122 -32.56 3.19 6.58
CA THR A 122 -33.71 2.33 6.85
C THR A 122 -35.01 2.96 6.35
N ALA A 123 -35.29 4.23 6.66
CA ALA A 123 -36.48 4.92 6.18
C ALA A 123 -36.52 5.03 4.65
N LEU A 124 -35.36 5.24 4.00
CA LEU A 124 -35.26 5.23 2.55
C LEU A 124 -35.56 3.85 1.96
N GLY A 125 -35.03 2.78 2.56
CA GLY A 125 -35.33 1.41 2.15
C GLY A 125 -36.82 1.10 2.23
N GLU A 126 -37.44 1.38 3.38
CA GLU A 126 -38.89 1.21 3.60
C GLU A 126 -39.73 1.97 2.56
N PHE A 127 -39.37 3.23 2.28
CA PHE A 127 -40.03 4.05 1.26
C PHE A 127 -39.89 3.47 -0.16
N LEU A 128 -38.69 2.97 -0.51
CA LEU A 128 -38.43 2.40 -1.83
C LEU A 128 -39.14 1.07 -2.03
N ASP A 129 -39.21 0.23 -1.01
CA ASP A 129 -39.93 -1.04 -1.06
C ASP A 129 -41.45 -0.82 -1.24
N GLU A 130 -42.02 0.22 -0.61
CA GLU A 130 -43.45 0.54 -0.73
C GLU A 130 -43.82 1.15 -2.11
N HIS A 131 -43.00 2.05 -2.65
CA HIS A 131 -43.34 2.82 -3.85
C HIS A 131 -42.69 2.33 -5.15
N PHE A 132 -41.60 1.57 -5.06
CA PHE A 132 -40.86 1.02 -6.19
C PHE A 132 -40.64 -0.49 -6.04
N PRO A 133 -41.71 -1.30 -5.91
CA PRO A 133 -41.58 -2.74 -5.90
C PRO A 133 -41.13 -3.24 -7.27
N LEU A 134 -40.34 -4.31 -7.28
CA LEU A 134 -40.02 -5.02 -8.52
C LEU A 134 -41.32 -5.45 -9.21
N PRO A 135 -41.36 -5.46 -10.55
CA PRO A 135 -42.51 -6.01 -11.26
C PRO A 135 -42.67 -7.48 -10.85
N GLU A 136 -43.73 -7.77 -10.10
CA GLU A 136 -44.18 -9.14 -9.89
C GLU A 136 -44.22 -9.82 -11.25
N ARG A 137 -43.65 -11.02 -11.34
CA ARG A 137 -43.67 -11.89 -12.52
C ARG A 137 -45.12 -12.23 -12.86
N ARG A 138 -45.86 -11.27 -13.43
CA ARG A 138 -47.27 -11.44 -13.71
C ARG A 138 -47.42 -12.50 -14.78
N GLU A 139 -48.11 -13.54 -14.37
CA GLU A 139 -48.54 -14.75 -15.09
C GLU A 139 -49.41 -14.46 -16.33
N ASN A 140 -49.19 -13.38 -17.10
CA ASN A 140 -50.13 -12.96 -18.15
C ASN A 140 -49.40 -12.55 -19.45
N ILE A 141 -48.46 -13.35 -19.95
CA ILE A 141 -48.02 -13.24 -21.36
C ILE A 141 -48.39 -14.54 -22.06
N LYS A 142 -49.53 -14.50 -22.76
CA LYS A 142 -49.88 -15.52 -23.76
C LYS A 142 -48.72 -15.66 -24.74
N LYS A 143 -48.22 -16.90 -24.84
CA LYS A 143 -47.26 -17.44 -25.81
C LYS A 143 -47.01 -16.55 -27.04
N GLN A 144 -45.76 -16.10 -27.21
CA GLN A 144 -45.12 -16.11 -28.53
C GLN A 144 -43.61 -16.25 -28.39
N ASN A 145 -43.17 -17.49 -28.63
CA ASN A 145 -41.89 -17.98 -29.14
C ASN A 145 -40.71 -17.00 -29.21
N SER A 146 -39.70 -17.20 -28.34
CA SER A 146 -38.32 -17.51 -28.75
C SER A 146 -37.45 -17.72 -27.51
N SER A 147 -36.59 -18.74 -27.59
CA SER A 147 -35.57 -19.15 -26.63
C SER A 147 -34.59 -18.04 -26.22
N ALA A 148 -34.32 -17.88 -24.92
CA ALA A 148 -33.00 -17.56 -24.36
C ALA A 148 -33.05 -17.47 -22.82
N GLU A 149 -32.37 -18.41 -22.15
CA GLU A 149 -31.47 -18.28 -20.98
C GLU A 149 -31.86 -17.44 -19.72
N PRO A 150 -31.20 -17.68 -18.56
CA PRO A 150 -31.85 -17.64 -17.26
C PRO A 150 -32.31 -16.22 -16.95
N VAL A 151 -33.54 -16.12 -16.44
CA VAL A 151 -34.11 -14.88 -15.91
C VAL A 151 -33.24 -14.46 -14.74
N ALA A 152 -32.25 -13.58 -14.97
CA ALA A 152 -31.41 -13.02 -13.92
C ALA A 152 -32.33 -12.44 -12.84
N GLU A 153 -32.07 -12.76 -11.58
CA GLU A 153 -32.79 -12.19 -10.45
C GLU A 153 -32.59 -10.66 -10.49
N LEU A 154 -33.68 -9.93 -10.68
CA LEU A 154 -33.66 -8.48 -10.74
C LEU A 154 -33.38 -7.92 -9.34
N ILE A 155 -32.47 -6.97 -9.26
CA ILE A 155 -32.15 -6.27 -8.01
C ILE A 155 -33.09 -5.08 -7.79
N THR A 156 -33.38 -4.78 -6.53
CA THR A 156 -34.25 -3.67 -6.14
C THR A 156 -33.57 -2.32 -6.37
N LEU A 157 -34.37 -1.24 -6.41
CA LEU A 157 -33.82 0.11 -6.51
C LEU A 157 -32.93 0.46 -5.29
N GLN A 158 -33.27 -0.06 -4.11
CA GLN A 158 -32.47 0.09 -2.90
C GLN A 158 -31.07 -0.52 -3.10
N GLU A 159 -30.98 -1.74 -3.61
CA GLU A 159 -29.70 -2.43 -3.84
C GLU A 159 -28.83 -1.66 -4.85
N ILE A 160 -29.43 -1.14 -5.92
CA ILE A 160 -28.75 -0.29 -6.91
C ILE A 160 -28.14 0.95 -6.24
N LEU A 161 -28.93 1.66 -5.42
CA LEU A 161 -28.47 2.86 -4.71
C LEU A 161 -27.39 2.53 -3.68
N GLU A 162 -27.54 1.42 -2.95
CA GLU A 162 -26.54 0.95 -1.98
C GLU A 162 -25.21 0.62 -2.66
N MET A 163 -25.23 -0.07 -3.81
CA MET A 163 -24.03 -0.31 -4.62
C MET A 163 -23.36 0.98 -5.07
N LEU A 164 -24.13 1.96 -5.54
CA LEU A 164 -23.61 3.26 -5.97
C LEU A 164 -22.96 4.03 -4.80
N ILE A 165 -23.62 4.08 -3.65
CA ILE A 165 -23.11 4.76 -2.45
C ILE A 165 -21.86 4.05 -1.92
N ASN A 166 -21.88 2.72 -1.82
CA ASN A 166 -20.75 1.96 -1.31
C ASN A 166 -19.53 2.10 -2.22
N THR A 167 -19.72 2.09 -3.54
CA THR A 167 -18.63 2.30 -4.52
C THR A 167 -18.05 3.71 -4.39
N LEU A 168 -18.89 4.74 -4.24
CA LEU A 168 -18.43 6.10 -4.03
C LEU A 168 -17.59 6.25 -2.75
N MET A 169 -17.99 5.57 -1.67
CA MET A 169 -17.31 5.64 -0.37
C MET A 169 -16.04 4.78 -0.32
N ALA A 170 -16.00 3.64 -1.03
CA ALA A 170 -14.86 2.73 -1.04
C ALA A 170 -13.77 3.14 -2.05
N THR A 171 -14.18 3.54 -3.26
CA THR A 171 -13.28 3.88 -4.36
C THR A 171 -13.64 5.25 -4.96
N PRO A 172 -13.37 6.36 -4.22
CA PRO A 172 -13.75 7.71 -4.67
C PRO A 172 -13.07 8.14 -5.98
N HIS A 173 -11.91 7.55 -6.31
CA HIS A 173 -11.19 7.83 -7.55
C HIS A 173 -11.80 7.15 -8.78
N GLU A 174 -12.56 6.07 -8.59
CA GLU A 174 -13.23 5.34 -9.67
C GLU A 174 -14.65 4.92 -9.21
N PRO A 175 -15.60 5.87 -9.12
CA PRO A 175 -16.90 5.64 -8.49
C PRO A 175 -17.93 5.02 -9.46
N TYR A 176 -17.49 4.22 -10.43
CA TYR A 176 -18.36 3.66 -11.47
C TYR A 176 -18.70 2.20 -11.20
N ILE A 177 -19.98 1.86 -11.29
CA ILE A 177 -20.48 0.48 -11.28
C ILE A 177 -20.83 0.03 -12.69
N THR A 178 -20.69 -1.27 -12.95
CA THR A 178 -21.06 -1.89 -14.23
C THR A 178 -22.51 -2.37 -14.18
N ILE A 179 -23.29 -1.97 -15.18
CA ILE A 179 -24.68 -2.36 -15.36
C ILE A 179 -24.69 -3.74 -16.03
N ASN A 180 -25.23 -4.73 -15.32
CA ASN A 180 -25.42 -6.09 -15.80
C ASN A 180 -26.92 -6.40 -16.02
N GLU A 181 -27.23 -7.65 -16.38
CA GLU A 181 -28.59 -8.11 -16.68
C GLU A 181 -29.54 -8.10 -15.47
N SER A 182 -29.01 -7.99 -14.24
CA SER A 182 -29.82 -7.90 -13.01
C SER A 182 -30.43 -6.50 -12.79
N PHE A 183 -29.91 -5.46 -13.43
CA PHE A 183 -30.43 -4.10 -13.26
C PHE A 183 -31.71 -3.92 -14.07
N TRP A 184 -32.81 -3.56 -13.40
CA TRP A 184 -34.05 -3.29 -14.10
C TRP A 184 -33.97 -1.96 -14.89
N PRO A 185 -34.12 -1.96 -16.23
CA PRO A 185 -33.89 -0.76 -17.05
C PRO A 185 -34.71 0.49 -16.64
N PRO A 186 -35.98 0.38 -16.19
CA PRO A 186 -36.74 1.53 -15.70
C PRO A 186 -36.11 2.23 -14.49
N TYR A 187 -35.46 1.49 -13.58
CA TYR A 187 -34.76 2.07 -12.44
C TYR A 187 -33.49 2.81 -12.85
N ILE A 188 -32.75 2.25 -13.81
CA ILE A 188 -31.61 2.95 -14.40
C ILE A 188 -32.06 4.27 -15.04
N GLU A 189 -33.12 4.21 -15.85
CA GLU A 189 -33.63 5.40 -16.55
C GLU A 189 -34.16 6.45 -15.57
N LEU A 190 -34.83 6.04 -14.50
CA LEU A 190 -35.26 6.91 -13.40
C LEU A 190 -34.07 7.68 -12.83
N LEU A 191 -33.01 6.98 -12.43
CA LEU A 191 -31.83 7.58 -11.81
C LEU A 191 -31.12 8.55 -12.76
N LEU A 192 -31.05 8.23 -14.05
CA LEU A 192 -30.43 9.09 -15.05
C LEU A 192 -31.28 10.32 -15.36
N ARG A 193 -32.59 10.15 -15.55
CA ARG A 193 -33.51 11.23 -15.93
C ARG A 193 -33.67 12.28 -14.83
N TYR A 194 -33.67 11.85 -13.58
CA TYR A 194 -33.71 12.75 -12.42
C TYR A 194 -32.33 13.26 -11.99
N GLY A 195 -31.27 12.94 -12.73
CA GLY A 195 -29.91 13.42 -12.46
C GLY A 195 -29.31 12.90 -11.15
N MET A 196 -29.79 11.76 -10.66
CA MET A 196 -29.24 11.10 -9.48
C MET A 196 -27.97 10.30 -9.83
N ALA A 197 -27.90 9.79 -11.05
CA ALA A 197 -26.75 9.06 -11.59
C ALA A 197 -26.32 9.64 -12.95
N LEU A 198 -25.05 9.40 -13.31
CA LEU A 198 -24.45 9.76 -14.61
C LEU A 198 -23.82 8.53 -15.25
N ARG A 199 -23.95 8.40 -16.58
CA ARG A 199 -23.22 7.39 -17.36
C ARG A 199 -21.75 7.78 -17.51
N HIS A 200 -20.88 6.79 -17.71
CA HIS A 200 -19.50 7.05 -18.09
C HIS A 200 -19.45 7.68 -19.51
N PRO A 201 -18.61 8.70 -19.75
CA PRO A 201 -18.54 9.37 -21.06
C PRO A 201 -18.19 8.43 -22.22
N GLU A 202 -17.37 7.40 -21.95
CA GLU A 202 -16.84 6.48 -22.96
C GLU A 202 -17.52 5.10 -22.94
N ASP A 203 -18.15 4.73 -21.82
CA ASP A 203 -18.71 3.39 -21.62
C ASP A 203 -20.17 3.49 -21.16
N PRO A 204 -21.14 3.26 -22.07
CA PRO A 204 -22.54 3.28 -21.72
C PRO A 204 -22.88 2.26 -20.64
N MET A 205 -22.17 1.14 -20.47
CA MET A 205 -22.51 0.13 -19.45
C MET A 205 -22.05 0.50 -18.05
N ARG A 206 -21.41 1.66 -17.86
CA ARG A 206 -20.97 2.12 -16.55
C ARG A 206 -21.76 3.35 -16.10
N MET A 207 -22.13 3.37 -14.83
CA MET A 207 -22.77 4.54 -14.21
C MET A 207 -22.20 4.85 -12.83
N ARG A 208 -22.31 6.10 -12.40
CA ARG A 208 -21.89 6.57 -11.07
C ARG A 208 -22.92 7.50 -10.46
N LEU A 209 -22.87 7.67 -9.15
CA LEU A 209 -23.70 8.65 -8.46
C LEU A 209 -23.27 10.09 -8.81
N GLN A 210 -24.25 10.98 -8.91
CA GLN A 210 -24.00 12.42 -9.02
C GLN A 210 -23.27 12.92 -7.76
N ALA A 211 -22.29 13.82 -7.94
CA ALA A 211 -21.61 14.44 -6.82
C ALA A 211 -22.53 15.50 -6.19
N PHE A 212 -22.98 15.26 -4.95
CA PHE A 212 -23.84 16.19 -4.19
C PHE A 212 -23.06 17.10 -3.23
N HIS A 213 -21.74 16.97 -3.16
CA HIS A 213 -20.90 17.85 -2.34
C HIS A 213 -20.58 19.15 -3.09
N LYS A 214 -20.96 20.28 -2.51
CA LYS A 214 -20.43 21.61 -2.79
C LYS A 214 -19.88 22.19 -1.50
#